data_AF-A0A505DNV1-F1
#
_entry.id   AF-A0A505DNV1-F1
#
_cell.length_a   1.000
_cell.length_b   1.000
_cell.length_c   1.000
_cell.angle_alpha   90.00
_cell.angle_beta   90.00
_cell.angle_gamma   90.00
#
_symmetry.space_group_name_H-M   'P 1'
#
loop_
_entity.id
_entity.type
_entity.pdbx_description
1 polymer ?
#
loop_
_entity_poly.entity_id
_entity_poly.type
_entity_poly.pdbx_seq_one_letter_code
_entity_poly.pdbx_strand_id
1 'polypeptide(L)'
;MAALTTTVADLSQQSVRDLNSALHQASSGTSWSVTHPDGAHNLAVGLTAALDVVIDGPAGYYCAGMNQRATVTVHGNVGPGVAENMMSGTVRVRGSASQSAGATAHGGLLVIEGNASARCGISMKGVDIVVGGNVGHMSAFMGQSGRLVVCGDAGDALGDSLYEARLYVQGKVKSLGADCVEKEMRDEHLAELAELLKSADRDDDPAGFRRYGSARELYHFKVDNSSSY
;
A
#
# COMPACT_ATOMS: atom_id res chain seq x y z
N MET A 1 -28.60 -9.01 13.79
CA MET A 1 -27.34 -8.25 13.96
C MET A 1 -27.72 -6.88 14.47
N ALA A 2 -27.30 -6.51 15.68
CA ALA A 2 -27.46 -5.12 16.13
C ALA A 2 -26.65 -4.24 15.17
N ALA A 3 -27.28 -3.20 14.62
CA ALA A 3 -26.56 -2.20 13.84
C ALA A 3 -25.49 -1.60 14.74
N LEU A 4 -24.21 -1.86 14.44
CA LEU A 4 -23.11 -1.15 15.08
C LEU A 4 -23.34 0.33 14.80
N THR A 5 -23.62 1.11 15.83
CA THR A 5 -23.77 2.56 15.72
C THR A 5 -22.43 3.15 15.29
N THR A 6 -22.39 3.72 14.09
CA THR A 6 -21.21 4.41 13.55
C THR A 6 -21.08 5.80 14.18
N THR A 7 -19.90 6.10 14.74
CA THR A 7 -19.60 7.46 15.24
C THR A 7 -19.23 8.35 14.06
N VAL A 8 -19.88 9.51 13.94
CA VAL A 8 -19.57 10.48 12.89
C VAL A 8 -18.60 11.53 13.42
N ALA A 9 -17.50 11.75 12.69
CA ALA A 9 -16.53 12.79 12.94
C ALA A 9 -16.52 13.79 11.76
N ASP A 10 -17.09 14.97 11.96
CA ASP A 10 -17.11 16.04 10.96
C ASP A 10 -15.91 16.97 11.11
N LEU A 11 -15.01 16.99 10.11
CA LEU A 11 -13.80 17.82 10.12
C LEU A 11 -14.05 19.29 9.77
N SER A 12 -15.28 19.67 9.38
CA SER A 12 -15.69 21.07 9.34
C SER A 12 -15.90 21.66 10.74
N GLN A 13 -16.08 20.81 11.76
CA GLN A 13 -16.42 21.21 13.14
C GLN A 13 -15.34 20.84 14.17
N GLN A 14 -14.38 19.99 13.82
CA GLN A 14 -13.30 19.58 14.72
C GLN A 14 -11.96 19.50 13.99
N SER A 15 -10.86 19.55 14.74
CA SER A 15 -9.54 19.44 14.14
C SER A 15 -9.14 17.99 13.86
N VAL A 16 -8.16 17.81 12.98
CA VAL A 16 -7.49 16.51 12.75
C VAL A 16 -6.88 15.95 14.04
N ARG A 17 -6.43 16.81 14.96
CA ARG A 17 -5.88 16.39 16.26
C ARG A 17 -6.96 15.76 17.12
N ASP A 18 -8.13 16.38 17.17
CA ASP A 18 -9.28 15.89 17.94
C ASP A 18 -9.74 14.54 17.38
N LEU A 19 -9.86 14.43 16.06
CA LEU A 19 -10.17 13.18 15.38
C LEU A 19 -9.21 12.05 15.76
N ASN A 20 -7.90 12.24 15.57
CA ASN A 20 -6.93 11.19 15.86
C ASN A 20 -6.90 10.83 17.34
N SER A 21 -7.02 11.82 18.23
CA SER A 21 -7.09 11.60 19.67
C SER A 21 -8.31 10.76 20.05
N ALA A 22 -9.47 11.02 19.45
CA ALA A 22 -10.69 10.24 19.64
C ALA A 22 -10.53 8.80 19.11
N LEU A 23 -9.95 8.63 17.92
CA LEU A 23 -9.67 7.30 17.34
C LEU A 23 -8.70 6.49 18.20
N HIS A 24 -7.65 7.11 18.76
CA HIS A 24 -6.69 6.42 19.65
C HIS A 24 -7.30 5.95 20.96
N GLN A 25 -8.34 6.64 21.44
CA GLN A 25 -9.06 6.28 22.66
C GLN A 25 -10.25 5.33 22.39
N ALA A 26 -10.60 5.10 21.12
CA ALA A 26 -11.72 4.26 20.74
C ALA A 26 -11.45 2.79 21.08
N SER A 27 -12.52 2.10 21.50
CA SER A 27 -12.46 0.66 21.73
C SER A 27 -12.47 -0.11 20.40
N SER A 28 -11.78 -1.27 20.38
CA SER A 28 -11.83 -2.18 19.24
C SER A 28 -13.28 -2.62 18.96
N GLY A 29 -13.62 -2.79 17.68
CA GLY A 29 -14.96 -3.12 17.21
C GLY A 29 -15.87 -1.91 16.96
N THR A 30 -15.38 -0.68 17.14
CA THR A 30 -16.14 0.54 16.81
C THR A 30 -15.96 0.95 15.35
N SER A 31 -17.03 1.53 14.79
CA SER A 31 -17.06 2.05 13.42
C SER A 31 -17.13 3.57 13.42
N TRP A 32 -16.40 4.20 12.51
CA TRP A 32 -16.26 5.66 12.41
C TRP A 32 -16.45 6.13 10.97
N SER A 33 -17.14 7.26 10.80
CA SER A 33 -17.30 7.96 9.53
C SER A 33 -16.71 9.36 9.65
N VAL A 34 -15.62 9.62 8.96
CA VAL A 34 -14.95 10.93 8.88
C VAL A 34 -15.51 11.67 7.66
N THR A 35 -16.14 12.82 7.89
CA THR A 35 -16.79 13.63 6.84
C THR A 35 -16.10 14.98 6.67
N HIS A 36 -16.29 15.59 5.50
CA HIS A 36 -15.61 16.83 5.08
C HIS A 36 -14.08 16.80 5.27
N PRO A 37 -13.38 15.75 4.78
CA PRO A 37 -11.95 15.64 4.98
C PRO A 37 -11.16 16.68 4.18
N ASP A 38 -11.69 17.19 3.06
CA ASP A 38 -11.13 18.29 2.26
C ASP A 38 -9.62 18.18 1.98
N GLY A 39 -9.10 16.95 1.79
CA GLY A 39 -7.67 16.71 1.56
C GLY A 39 -6.78 16.91 2.79
N ALA A 40 -7.37 16.97 3.99
CA ALA A 40 -6.66 17.11 5.25
C ALA A 40 -5.64 15.99 5.45
N HIS A 41 -4.53 16.35 6.05
CA HIS A 41 -3.36 15.49 6.20
C HIS A 41 -3.43 14.68 7.51
N ASN A 42 -2.70 13.57 7.58
CA ASN A 42 -2.55 12.75 8.79
C ASN A 42 -3.90 12.25 9.36
N LEU A 43 -4.86 11.92 8.50
CA LEU A 43 -6.11 11.33 8.94
C LEU A 43 -5.91 9.87 9.34
N ALA A 44 -6.54 9.44 10.44
CA ALA A 44 -6.57 8.05 10.89
C ALA A 44 -5.17 7.44 11.07
N VAL A 45 -4.20 8.20 11.59
CA VAL A 45 -2.82 7.72 11.80
C VAL A 45 -2.68 6.99 13.13
N GLY A 46 -1.75 6.03 13.22
CA GLY A 46 -1.36 5.38 14.48
C GLY A 46 -2.46 4.55 15.16
N LEU A 47 -3.35 3.93 14.37
CA LEU A 47 -4.48 3.17 14.91
C LEU A 47 -4.03 1.81 15.45
N THR A 48 -3.99 1.68 16.77
CA THR A 48 -3.60 0.45 17.48
C THR A 48 -4.77 -0.46 17.83
N ALA A 49 -6.00 0.06 17.85
CA ALA A 49 -7.23 -0.70 18.05
C ALA A 49 -7.79 -1.21 16.72
N ALA A 50 -8.54 -2.32 16.77
CA ALA A 50 -9.25 -2.84 15.60
C ALA A 50 -10.52 -2.01 15.35
N LEU A 51 -10.36 -0.91 14.61
CA LEU A 51 -11.44 0.01 14.24
C LEU A 51 -11.84 -0.19 12.79
N ASP A 52 -13.08 0.16 12.45
CA ASP A 52 -13.51 0.35 11.06
C ASP A 52 -13.68 1.84 10.82
N VAL A 53 -12.85 2.44 9.96
CA VAL A 53 -12.82 3.88 9.73
C VAL A 53 -13.07 4.16 8.25
N VAL A 54 -14.16 4.86 7.95
CA VAL A 54 -14.47 5.33 6.61
C VAL A 54 -14.19 6.82 6.52
N ILE A 55 -13.39 7.23 5.55
CA ILE A 55 -13.13 8.64 5.22
C ILE A 55 -13.91 8.97 3.95
N ASP A 56 -14.92 9.82 4.09
CA ASP A 56 -15.82 10.22 3.01
C ASP A 56 -15.25 11.43 2.26
N GLY A 57 -14.32 11.16 1.35
CA GLY A 57 -13.69 12.17 0.50
C GLY A 57 -12.18 11.98 0.35
N PRO A 58 -11.50 12.90 -0.35
CA PRO A 58 -10.05 12.84 -0.53
C PRO A 58 -9.30 13.13 0.78
N ALA A 59 -8.15 12.47 0.95
CA ALA A 59 -7.27 12.67 2.09
C ALA A 59 -5.86 13.09 1.66
N GLY A 60 -5.16 13.77 2.55
CA GLY A 60 -3.85 14.34 2.32
C GLY A 60 -2.68 13.39 2.58
N TYR A 61 -1.51 13.96 2.88
CA TYR A 61 -0.31 13.16 3.17
C TYR A 61 -0.46 12.32 4.44
N TYR A 62 0.20 11.16 4.48
CA TYR A 62 0.26 10.22 5.61
C TYR A 62 -1.09 9.67 6.10
N CYS A 63 -2.15 9.74 5.30
CA CYS A 63 -3.42 9.11 5.65
C CYS A 63 -3.23 7.63 6.01
N ALA A 64 -3.81 7.17 7.12
CA ALA A 64 -3.68 5.80 7.63
C ALA A 64 -2.25 5.32 7.92
N GLY A 65 -1.27 6.23 8.02
CA GLY A 65 0.10 5.89 8.39
C GLY A 65 0.19 5.29 9.79
N MET A 66 1.15 4.39 10.02
CA MET A 66 1.36 3.67 11.27
C MET A 66 0.13 2.85 11.74
N ASN A 67 -0.78 2.50 10.82
CA ASN A 67 -1.90 1.62 11.15
C ASN A 67 -1.40 0.26 11.63
N GLN A 68 -1.92 -0.23 12.75
CA GLN A 68 -1.57 -1.55 13.29
C GLN A 68 -2.73 -2.53 13.23
N ARG A 69 -3.98 -2.11 13.45
CA ARG A 69 -5.09 -3.09 13.52
C ARG A 69 -6.37 -2.66 12.81
N ALA A 70 -6.48 -1.40 12.43
CA ALA A 70 -7.72 -0.88 11.88
C ALA A 70 -7.90 -1.31 10.42
N THR A 71 -9.16 -1.31 9.99
CA THR A 71 -9.55 -1.24 8.59
C THR A 71 -9.89 0.22 8.28
N VAL A 72 -9.19 0.81 7.32
CA VAL A 72 -9.44 2.19 6.88
C VAL A 72 -9.85 2.18 5.42
N THR A 73 -11.00 2.75 5.09
CA THR A 73 -11.46 2.95 3.70
C THR A 73 -11.53 4.43 3.37
N VAL A 74 -10.92 4.86 2.26
CA VAL A 74 -10.95 6.25 1.78
C VAL A 74 -11.74 6.32 0.48
N HIS A 75 -12.83 7.07 0.48
CA HIS A 75 -13.65 7.37 -0.70
C HIS A 75 -13.09 8.57 -1.46
N GLY A 76 -11.91 8.41 -2.05
CA GLY A 76 -11.27 9.46 -2.82
C GLY A 76 -9.81 9.16 -3.14
N ASN A 77 -9.12 10.18 -3.65
CA ASN A 77 -7.68 10.13 -3.86
C ASN A 77 -6.95 10.45 -2.55
N VAL A 78 -5.72 9.95 -2.42
CA VAL A 78 -4.86 10.18 -1.25
C VAL A 78 -3.53 10.83 -1.64
N GLY A 79 -3.05 11.69 -0.75
CA GLY A 79 -1.75 12.35 -0.85
C GLY A 79 -0.56 11.40 -0.62
N PRO A 80 0.66 11.96 -0.56
CA PRO A 80 1.88 11.17 -0.39
C PRO A 80 1.91 10.35 0.91
N GLY A 81 2.49 9.15 0.88
CA GLY A 81 2.75 8.36 2.09
C GLY A 81 1.52 7.72 2.73
N VAL A 82 0.44 7.46 1.98
CA VAL A 82 -0.70 6.68 2.51
C VAL A 82 -0.22 5.33 3.05
N ALA A 83 -0.71 4.93 4.23
CA ALA A 83 -0.32 3.71 4.93
C ALA A 83 1.20 3.55 5.16
N GLU A 84 1.95 4.66 5.18
CA GLU A 84 3.36 4.64 5.51
C GLU A 84 3.59 4.02 6.89
N ASN A 85 4.58 3.14 6.99
CA ASN A 85 4.94 2.45 8.22
C ASN A 85 3.76 1.66 8.86
N MET A 86 2.80 1.21 8.05
CA MET A 86 1.74 0.30 8.50
C MET A 86 2.34 -1.02 9.01
N MET A 87 1.84 -1.51 10.14
CA MET A 87 2.30 -2.75 10.79
C MET A 87 1.41 -3.95 10.43
N SER A 88 0.10 -3.75 10.39
CA SER A 88 -0.91 -4.74 9.98
C SER A 88 -2.27 -4.03 9.80
N GLY A 89 -3.35 -4.80 9.62
CA GLY A 89 -4.67 -4.27 9.29
C GLY A 89 -4.87 -4.12 7.79
N THR A 90 -5.84 -3.29 7.39
CA THR A 90 -6.15 -3.05 5.98
C THR A 90 -6.36 -1.55 5.73
N VAL A 91 -5.82 -1.06 4.63
CA VAL A 91 -6.13 0.29 4.11
C VAL A 91 -6.61 0.13 2.67
N ARG A 92 -7.79 0.67 2.35
CA ARG A 92 -8.33 0.67 0.99
C ARG A 92 -8.58 2.08 0.52
N VAL A 93 -8.02 2.41 -0.64
CA VAL A 93 -8.21 3.68 -1.33
C VAL A 93 -9.06 3.41 -2.57
N ARG A 94 -10.28 3.96 -2.59
CA ARG A 94 -11.21 3.83 -3.74
C ARG A 94 -10.77 4.67 -4.96
N GLY A 95 -9.86 5.63 -4.76
CA GLY A 95 -9.25 6.44 -5.82
C GLY A 95 -7.80 6.05 -6.11
N SER A 96 -7.01 7.04 -6.51
CA SER A 96 -5.58 6.93 -6.76
C SER A 96 -4.74 7.43 -5.58
N ALA A 97 -3.52 6.92 -5.45
CA ALA A 97 -2.54 7.35 -4.47
C ALA A 97 -1.40 8.14 -5.11
N SER A 98 -0.95 9.17 -4.41
CA SER A 98 0.28 9.90 -4.76
C SER A 98 1.53 9.07 -4.43
N GLN A 99 2.68 9.70 -4.36
CA GLN A 99 3.98 9.04 -4.21
C GLN A 99 4.11 8.34 -2.86
N SER A 100 4.96 7.31 -2.80
CA SER A 100 5.37 6.64 -1.55
C SER A 100 4.23 5.93 -0.80
N ALA A 101 3.18 5.50 -1.50
CA ALA A 101 2.13 4.67 -0.89
C ALA A 101 2.72 3.38 -0.29
N GLY A 102 2.39 3.06 0.96
CA GLY A 102 2.89 1.89 1.68
C GLY A 102 4.39 1.94 2.02
N ALA A 103 5.01 3.12 1.98
CA ALA A 103 6.44 3.27 2.26
C ALA A 103 6.80 2.67 3.64
N THR A 104 7.87 1.88 3.70
CA THR A 104 8.40 1.25 4.92
C THR A 104 7.43 0.34 5.69
N ALA A 105 6.26 0.02 5.16
CA ALA A 105 5.26 -0.78 5.85
C ALA A 105 5.73 -2.22 6.06
N HIS A 106 5.45 -2.76 7.24
CA HIS A 106 5.93 -4.04 7.74
C HIS A 106 4.95 -5.20 7.53
N GLY A 107 3.67 -4.92 7.28
CA GLY A 107 2.66 -5.96 7.12
C GLY A 107 1.26 -5.41 6.86
N GLY A 108 0.31 -6.32 6.68
CA GLY A 108 -1.08 -6.02 6.33
C GLY A 108 -1.28 -5.72 4.85
N LEU A 109 -2.48 -5.24 4.51
CA LEU A 109 -2.92 -5.08 3.12
C LEU A 109 -3.26 -3.61 2.79
N LEU A 110 -2.59 -3.06 1.78
CA LEU A 110 -2.93 -1.79 1.15
C LEU A 110 -3.54 -2.06 -0.23
N VAL A 111 -4.81 -1.68 -0.43
CA VAL A 111 -5.49 -1.75 -1.72
C VAL A 111 -5.67 -0.34 -2.27
N ILE A 112 -5.25 -0.12 -3.51
CA ILE A 112 -5.45 1.13 -4.26
C ILE A 112 -6.19 0.77 -5.54
N GLU A 113 -7.44 1.20 -5.68
CA GLU A 113 -8.28 0.81 -6.83
C GLU A 113 -7.86 1.55 -8.12
N GLY A 114 -7.33 2.76 -7.99
CA GLY A 114 -6.76 3.54 -9.08
C GLY A 114 -5.26 3.32 -9.30
N ASN A 115 -4.55 4.40 -9.66
CA ASN A 115 -3.11 4.38 -9.89
C ASN A 115 -2.34 4.71 -8.60
N ALA A 116 -1.11 4.24 -8.50
CA ALA A 116 -0.13 4.74 -7.54
C ALA A 116 0.99 5.49 -8.27
N SER A 117 1.43 6.62 -7.74
CA SER A 117 2.52 7.40 -8.36
C SER A 117 3.89 6.77 -8.08
N ALA A 118 4.96 7.56 -8.18
CA ALA A 118 6.32 7.08 -7.97
C ALA A 118 6.54 6.46 -6.58
N ARG A 119 7.49 5.52 -6.50
CA ARG A 119 7.98 4.94 -5.23
C ARG A 119 6.90 4.23 -4.41
N CYS A 120 5.85 3.71 -5.03
CA CYS A 120 4.89 2.86 -4.34
C CYS A 120 5.62 1.64 -3.74
N GLY A 121 5.45 1.38 -2.44
CA GLY A 121 6.14 0.30 -1.73
C GLY A 121 7.63 0.54 -1.48
N ILE A 122 8.12 1.78 -1.55
CA ILE A 122 9.53 2.07 -1.26
C ILE A 122 9.92 1.58 0.15
N SER A 123 11.02 0.84 0.22
CA SER A 123 11.56 0.25 1.45
C SER A 123 10.55 -0.62 2.22
N MET A 124 9.57 -1.23 1.53
CA MET A 124 8.59 -2.14 2.15
C MET A 124 9.26 -3.33 2.86
N LYS A 125 8.70 -3.77 3.98
CA LYS A 125 9.28 -4.76 4.91
C LYS A 125 8.30 -5.88 5.28
N GLY A 126 7.32 -6.14 4.42
CA GLY A 126 6.37 -7.24 4.61
C GLY A 126 4.93 -6.91 4.26
N VAL A 127 4.61 -5.66 3.91
CA VAL A 127 3.26 -5.28 3.47
C VAL A 127 2.88 -5.92 2.13
N ASP A 128 1.59 -6.15 1.95
CA ASP A 128 1.00 -6.48 0.66
C ASP A 128 0.32 -5.24 0.08
N ILE A 129 0.68 -4.90 -1.15
CA ILE A 129 0.13 -3.75 -1.86
C ILE A 129 -0.51 -4.26 -3.14
N VAL A 130 -1.79 -3.98 -3.36
CA VAL A 130 -2.49 -4.26 -4.62
C VAL A 130 -2.93 -2.94 -5.25
N VAL A 131 -2.41 -2.68 -6.45
CA VAL A 131 -2.74 -1.49 -7.26
C VAL A 131 -3.55 -1.95 -8.47
N GLY A 132 -4.78 -1.45 -8.58
CA GLY A 132 -5.71 -1.78 -9.65
C GLY A 132 -5.35 -1.14 -11.00
N GLY A 133 -4.64 -0.01 -10.97
CA GLY A 133 -4.10 0.65 -12.15
C GLY A 133 -2.58 0.52 -12.28
N ASN A 134 -1.96 1.61 -12.74
CA ASN A 134 -0.53 1.71 -13.01
C ASN A 134 0.26 2.12 -11.75
N VAL A 135 1.54 1.77 -11.74
CA VAL A 135 2.52 2.31 -10.77
C VAL A 135 3.58 3.18 -11.46
N GLY A 136 4.00 4.24 -10.77
CA GLY A 136 5.03 5.15 -11.24
C GLY A 136 6.45 4.59 -11.17
N HIS A 137 7.43 5.43 -11.54
CA HIS A 137 8.86 5.08 -11.50
C HIS A 137 9.34 4.73 -10.07
N MET A 138 10.37 3.88 -9.99
CA MET A 138 11.02 3.45 -8.75
C MET A 138 10.07 2.78 -7.74
N SER A 139 8.97 2.19 -8.22
CA SER A 139 8.09 1.40 -7.35
C SER A 139 8.83 0.16 -6.83
N ALA A 140 8.62 -0.16 -5.56
CA ALA A 140 9.36 -1.16 -4.78
C ALA A 140 10.87 -0.90 -4.67
N PHE A 141 11.33 0.35 -4.83
CA PHE A 141 12.73 0.69 -4.57
C PHE A 141 13.13 0.30 -3.14
N MET A 142 14.24 -0.44 -2.99
CA MET A 142 14.71 -1.00 -1.72
C MET A 142 13.70 -1.92 -1.01
N GLY A 143 12.76 -2.53 -1.73
CA GLY A 143 11.77 -3.44 -1.16
C GLY A 143 12.43 -4.67 -0.52
N GLN A 144 12.30 -4.80 0.80
CA GLN A 144 12.98 -5.82 1.59
C GLN A 144 12.20 -7.13 1.63
N SER A 145 10.89 -7.06 1.81
CA SER A 145 9.98 -8.20 1.83
C SER A 145 8.53 -7.72 1.62
N GLY A 146 7.61 -8.67 1.43
CA GLY A 146 6.21 -8.38 1.11
C GLY A 146 5.93 -8.51 -0.38
N ARG A 147 4.75 -8.07 -0.81
CA ARG A 147 4.25 -8.28 -2.18
C ARG A 147 3.68 -6.99 -2.77
N LEU A 148 4.06 -6.67 -4.01
CA LEU A 148 3.44 -5.61 -4.80
C LEU A 148 2.77 -6.23 -6.02
N VAL A 149 1.45 -6.07 -6.13
CA VAL A 149 0.65 -6.49 -7.28
C VAL A 149 0.22 -5.25 -8.06
N VAL A 150 0.50 -5.22 -9.36
CA VAL A 150 0.16 -4.14 -10.28
C VAL A 150 -0.67 -4.71 -11.42
N CYS A 151 -1.94 -4.33 -11.48
CA CYS A 151 -2.86 -4.82 -12.52
C CYS A 151 -2.75 -3.98 -13.81
N GLY A 152 -2.08 -2.83 -13.76
CA GLY A 152 -1.70 -2.05 -14.94
C GLY A 152 -0.22 -2.16 -15.30
N ASP A 153 0.32 -1.07 -15.81
CA ASP A 153 1.71 -0.91 -16.22
C ASP A 153 2.60 -0.43 -15.06
N ALA A 154 3.89 -0.76 -15.12
CA ALA A 154 4.93 -0.25 -14.23
C ALA A 154 5.90 0.69 -14.98
N GLY A 155 6.18 1.84 -14.36
CA GLY A 155 7.13 2.84 -14.85
C GLY A 155 8.60 2.41 -14.84
N ASP A 156 9.50 3.39 -14.96
CA ASP A 156 10.94 3.15 -14.99
C ASP A 156 11.49 2.61 -13.66
N ALA A 157 12.54 1.80 -13.72
CA ALA A 157 13.28 1.29 -12.58
C ALA A 157 12.42 0.54 -11.54
N LEU A 158 11.53 -0.34 -11.99
CA LEU A 158 10.75 -1.20 -11.11
C LEU A 158 11.69 -2.10 -10.26
N GLY A 159 11.44 -2.13 -8.96
CA GLY A 159 12.16 -3.00 -8.03
C GLY A 159 13.63 -2.66 -7.87
N ASP A 160 14.03 -1.41 -8.08
CA ASP A 160 15.42 -1.01 -7.90
C ASP A 160 15.95 -1.39 -6.51
N SER A 161 17.14 -1.98 -6.44
CA SER A 161 17.78 -2.45 -5.20
C SER A 161 16.90 -3.38 -4.35
N LEU A 162 16.18 -4.31 -5.00
CA LEU A 162 15.27 -5.24 -4.33
C LEU A 162 16.00 -6.27 -3.47
N TYR A 163 15.37 -6.70 -2.38
CA TYR A 163 15.76 -7.89 -1.62
C TYR A 163 14.71 -9.01 -1.82
N GLU A 164 13.98 -9.42 -0.78
CA GLU A 164 13.09 -10.58 -0.83
C GLU A 164 11.64 -10.23 -1.22
N ALA A 165 11.33 -8.99 -1.58
CA ALA A 165 10.00 -8.60 -2.03
C ALA A 165 9.66 -9.28 -3.37
N ARG A 166 8.40 -9.71 -3.53
CA ARG A 166 7.87 -10.29 -4.77
C ARG A 166 6.98 -9.28 -5.47
N LEU A 167 7.26 -9.01 -6.74
CA LEU A 167 6.48 -8.07 -7.54
C LEU A 167 5.73 -8.84 -8.63
N TYR A 168 4.45 -8.54 -8.83
CA TYR A 168 3.60 -9.11 -9.86
C TYR A 168 3.05 -7.98 -10.73
N VAL A 169 3.26 -8.06 -12.05
CA VAL A 169 2.77 -7.04 -13.00
C VAL A 169 2.02 -7.72 -14.13
N GLN A 170 0.77 -7.32 -14.35
CA GLN A 170 -0.06 -7.80 -15.46
C GLN A 170 0.27 -7.08 -16.77
N GLY A 171 0.47 -5.76 -16.69
CA GLY A 171 0.79 -4.91 -17.83
C GLY A 171 2.27 -4.94 -18.21
N LYS A 172 2.71 -3.83 -18.82
CA LYS A 172 4.08 -3.67 -19.29
C LYS A 172 4.95 -3.09 -18.18
N VAL A 173 6.15 -3.65 -18.04
CA VAL A 173 7.22 -3.04 -17.24
C VAL A 173 8.14 -2.27 -18.17
N LYS A 174 8.26 -0.95 -17.96
CA LYS A 174 9.05 -0.08 -18.83
C LYS A 174 10.56 -0.36 -18.70
N SER A 175 11.07 -0.45 -17.48
CA SER A 175 12.45 -0.88 -17.20
C SER A 175 12.55 -1.41 -15.77
N LEU A 176 13.51 -2.33 -15.57
CA LEU A 176 13.85 -2.86 -14.24
C LEU A 176 14.93 -1.99 -13.61
N GLY A 177 14.89 -1.86 -12.28
CA GLY A 177 15.95 -1.23 -11.52
C GLY A 177 17.13 -2.18 -11.27
N ALA A 178 18.17 -1.70 -10.58
CA ALA A 178 19.33 -2.51 -10.27
C ALA A 178 18.92 -3.71 -9.39
N ASP A 179 19.55 -4.86 -9.62
CA ASP A 179 19.28 -6.11 -8.90
C ASP A 179 17.83 -6.63 -8.99
N CYS A 180 17.01 -6.13 -9.92
CA CYS A 180 15.69 -6.66 -10.21
C CYS A 180 15.70 -7.47 -11.50
N VAL A 181 15.19 -8.69 -11.45
CA VAL A 181 15.03 -9.56 -12.63
C VAL A 181 13.64 -10.16 -12.67
N GLU A 182 13.18 -10.48 -13.86
CA GLU A 182 12.05 -11.39 -14.00
C GLU A 182 12.40 -12.75 -13.41
N LYS A 183 11.42 -13.37 -12.75
CA LYS A 183 11.53 -14.66 -12.10
C LYS A 183 10.44 -15.59 -12.61
N GLU A 184 10.72 -16.89 -12.59
CA GLU A 184 9.76 -17.92 -12.94
C GLU A 184 8.46 -17.82 -12.10
N MET A 185 7.31 -17.87 -12.78
CA MET A 185 6.00 -18.02 -12.14
C MET A 185 5.76 -19.50 -11.83
N ARG A 186 5.36 -19.82 -10.60
CA ARG A 186 5.16 -21.19 -10.10
C ARG A 186 3.77 -21.29 -9.48
N ASP A 187 3.27 -22.50 -9.27
CA ASP A 187 1.92 -22.74 -8.71
C ASP A 187 1.69 -22.03 -7.37
N GLU A 188 2.68 -22.02 -6.48
CA GLU A 188 2.62 -21.30 -5.20
C GLU A 188 2.47 -19.78 -5.38
N HIS A 189 3.05 -19.20 -6.44
CA HIS A 189 2.92 -17.78 -6.76
C HIS A 189 1.56 -17.46 -7.36
N LEU A 190 1.03 -18.35 -8.21
CA LEU A 190 -0.31 -18.21 -8.78
C LEU A 190 -1.38 -18.27 -7.68
N ALA A 191 -1.25 -19.21 -6.75
CA ALA A 191 -2.15 -19.32 -5.60
C ALA A 191 -2.05 -18.09 -4.67
N GLU A 192 -0.84 -17.64 -4.39
CA GLU A 192 -0.61 -16.41 -3.60
C GLU A 192 -1.26 -15.19 -4.26
N LEU A 193 -1.04 -15.00 -5.56
CA LEU A 193 -1.57 -13.88 -6.30
C LEU A 193 -3.10 -13.92 -6.38
N ALA A 194 -3.70 -15.11 -6.55
CA ALA A 194 -5.15 -15.28 -6.52
C ALA A 194 -5.76 -14.81 -5.19
N GLU A 195 -5.15 -15.15 -4.06
CA GLU A 195 -5.63 -14.73 -2.74
C GLU A 195 -5.48 -13.21 -2.52
N LEU A 196 -4.40 -12.60 -3.02
CA LEU A 196 -4.20 -11.14 -2.96
C LEU A 196 -5.24 -10.38 -3.81
N LEU A 197 -5.48 -10.83 -5.05
CA LEU A 197 -6.47 -10.24 -5.94
C LEU A 197 -7.87 -10.35 -5.33
N LYS A 198 -8.23 -11.53 -4.81
CA LYS A 198 -9.51 -11.74 -4.11
C LYS A 198 -9.66 -10.86 -2.88
N SER A 199 -8.61 -10.70 -2.07
CA SER A 199 -8.63 -9.81 -0.89
C SER A 199 -8.78 -8.33 -1.26
N ALA A 200 -8.39 -7.97 -2.48
CA ALA A 200 -8.59 -6.64 -3.07
C ALA A 200 -9.93 -6.49 -3.81
N ASP A 201 -10.83 -7.48 -3.75
CA ASP A 201 -12.07 -7.58 -4.53
C ASP A 201 -11.83 -7.46 -6.05
N ARG A 202 -10.80 -8.15 -6.55
CA ARG A 202 -10.45 -8.22 -7.96
C ARG A 202 -10.61 -9.62 -8.53
N ASP A 203 -10.92 -9.69 -9.81
CA ASP A 203 -11.19 -10.92 -10.57
C ASP A 203 -10.19 -11.17 -11.71
N ASP A 204 -9.06 -10.42 -11.74
CA ASP A 204 -8.00 -10.65 -12.71
C ASP A 204 -7.46 -12.09 -12.65
N ASP A 205 -7.07 -12.63 -13.80
CA ASP A 205 -6.45 -13.95 -13.89
C ASP A 205 -4.96 -13.90 -13.45
N PRO A 206 -4.55 -14.62 -12.39
CA PRO A 206 -3.16 -14.70 -11.96
C PRO A 206 -2.19 -15.16 -13.05
N ALA A 207 -2.64 -15.97 -14.01
CA ALA A 207 -1.81 -16.45 -15.12
C ALA A 207 -1.43 -15.31 -16.10
N GLY A 208 -2.14 -14.18 -16.06
CA GLY A 208 -1.83 -12.99 -16.84
C GLY A 208 -0.67 -12.15 -16.27
N PHE A 209 -0.12 -12.50 -15.11
CA PHE A 209 0.91 -11.71 -14.45
C PHE A 209 2.31 -12.29 -14.65
N ARG A 210 3.28 -11.38 -14.77
CA ARG A 210 4.71 -11.70 -14.71
C ARG A 210 5.24 -11.41 -13.32
N ARG A 211 6.22 -12.19 -12.88
CA ARG A 211 6.82 -12.07 -11.55
C ARG A 211 8.23 -11.50 -11.63
N TYR A 212 8.56 -10.60 -10.70
CA TYR A 212 9.87 -10.01 -10.56
C TYR A 212 10.36 -10.14 -9.11
N GLY A 213 11.67 -10.17 -8.94
CA GLY A 213 12.33 -10.35 -7.65
C GLY A 213 13.83 -10.07 -7.72
N SER A 214 14.50 -10.05 -6.57
CA SER A 214 15.93 -9.73 -6.52
C SER A 214 16.78 -10.75 -7.27
N ALA A 215 17.79 -10.29 -8.02
CA ALA A 215 18.84 -11.17 -8.55
C ALA A 215 19.77 -11.70 -7.44
N ARG A 216 19.75 -11.06 -6.26
CA ARG A 216 20.57 -11.32 -5.07
C ARG A 216 22.05 -11.01 -5.29
N GLU A 217 22.36 -10.07 -6.17
CA GLU A 217 23.73 -9.67 -6.47
C GLU A 217 24.23 -8.52 -5.57
N LEU A 218 23.32 -7.73 -4.99
CA LEU A 218 23.67 -6.59 -4.13
C LEU A 218 23.52 -6.87 -2.63
N TYR A 219 23.40 -8.14 -2.23
CA TYR A 219 23.24 -8.54 -0.81
C TYR A 219 24.51 -8.33 0.02
N HIS A 220 25.66 -8.35 -0.64
CA HIS A 220 26.96 -8.14 -0.02
C HIS A 220 27.70 -7.06 -0.79
N PHE A 221 28.29 -6.11 -0.08
CA PHE A 221 29.15 -5.10 -0.70
C PHE A 221 30.34 -5.79 -1.37
N LYS A 222 30.44 -5.63 -2.69
CA LYS A 222 31.61 -6.01 -3.49
C LYS A 222 32.17 -4.74 -4.10
N VAL A 223 33.45 -4.44 -3.87
CA VAL A 223 34.14 -3.24 -4.39
C VAL A 223 34.01 -3.13 -5.93
N ASP A 224 33.98 -4.28 -6.61
CA ASP A 224 33.85 -4.37 -8.07
C ASP A 224 32.45 -3.99 -8.60
N ASN A 225 31.42 -3.95 -7.74
CA ASN A 225 30.05 -3.56 -8.10
C ASN A 225 29.79 -2.06 -7.89
N SER A 226 30.82 -1.24 -7.61
CA SER A 226 30.67 0.20 -7.31
C SER A 226 30.00 1.03 -8.42
N SER A 227 29.99 0.56 -9.67
CA SER A 227 29.30 1.18 -10.81
C SER A 227 27.85 0.72 -11.00
N SER A 228 27.38 -0.25 -10.21
CA SER A 228 26.04 -0.87 -10.28
C SER A 228 25.12 -0.47 -9.12
N TYR A 229 25.62 0.34 -8.17
CA TYR A 229 24.84 1.04 -7.15
C TYR A 229 24.47 2.45 -7.64
#